data_AF-A0A7Y8M230-F1
#
_entry.id   AF-A0A7Y8M230-F1
#
_cell.length_a   1.000
_cell.length_b   1.000
_cell.length_c   1.000
_cell.angle_alpha   90.00
_cell.angle_beta   90.00
_cell.angle_gamma   90.00
#
_symmetry.space_group_name_H-M   'P 1'
#
loop_
_entity.id
_entity.type
_entity.pdbx_description
1 polymer ?
#
loop_
_entity_poly.entity_id
_entity_poly.type
_entity_poly.pdbx_seq_one_letter_code
_entity_poly.pdbx_strand_id
1 'polypeptide(L)'
;MKEICLHAAAPEKPAFGAPCNGCGVCCALFPCPLSRLLLRHREGACPALTWQGGRYVCGLVVAPTGVARWLPRRLRLRWIGVGCGCDCDAEIRDDVL
;
A
#
# COMPACT_ATOMS: atom_id res chain seq x y z
N MET A 1 4.04 -16.30 -10.43
CA MET A 1 5.08 -15.66 -9.59
C MET A 1 5.16 -14.20 -10.02
N LYS A 2 5.10 -13.24 -9.09
CA LYS A 2 5.21 -11.80 -9.38
C LYS A 2 6.45 -11.27 -8.67
N GLU A 3 7.25 -10.49 -9.38
CA GLU A 3 8.39 -9.77 -8.79
C GLU A 3 7.98 -8.34 -8.48
N ILE A 4 8.38 -7.87 -7.29
CA ILE A 4 8.17 -6.50 -6.85
C ILE A 4 9.49 -5.97 -6.27
N CYS A 5 9.80 -4.71 -6.56
CA CYS A 5 10.94 -4.03 -5.96
C CYS A 5 10.45 -3.16 -4.80
N LEU A 6 10.88 -3.48 -3.59
CA LEU A 6 10.67 -2.65 -2.41
C LEU A 6 11.99 -2.06 -1.94
N HIS A 7 11.91 -0.96 -1.21
CA HIS A 7 13.07 -0.34 -0.60
C HIS A 7 13.67 -1.30 0.44
N ALA A 8 14.99 -1.49 0.44
CA ALA A 8 15.66 -2.44 1.33
C ALA A 8 15.42 -2.15 2.83
N ALA A 9 15.22 -0.88 3.18
CA ALA A 9 14.92 -0.45 4.54
C ALA A 9 13.41 -0.55 4.90
N ALA A 10 12.56 -1.10 4.03
CA ALA A 10 11.14 -1.25 4.34
C ALA A 10 10.95 -2.24 5.51
N PRO A 11 9.96 -2.01 6.38
CA PRO A 11 9.70 -2.96 7.45
C PRO A 11 9.24 -4.27 6.85
N GLU A 12 9.56 -5.38 7.52
CA GLU A 12 9.08 -6.71 7.14
C GLU A 12 7.56 -6.74 7.03
N LYS A 13 7.04 -7.65 6.19
CA LYS A 13 5.60 -7.84 6.08
C LYS A 13 5.04 -8.24 7.45
N PRO A 14 4.02 -7.53 7.95
CA PRO A 14 3.41 -7.87 9.22
C PRO A 14 2.69 -9.22 9.09
N ALA A 15 2.59 -9.94 10.21
CA ALA A 15 1.83 -11.18 10.28
C ALA A 15 0.36 -10.97 9.85
N PHE A 16 -0.27 -12.04 9.39
CA PHE A 16 -1.70 -12.01 9.04
C PHE A 16 -2.53 -11.52 10.25
N GLY A 17 -3.47 -10.60 10.02
CA GLY A 17 -4.28 -9.96 11.04
C GLY A 17 -3.61 -8.81 11.81
N ALA A 18 -2.27 -8.65 11.73
CA ALA A 18 -1.56 -7.56 12.41
C ALA A 18 -1.78 -6.20 11.68
N PRO A 19 -1.68 -5.07 12.38
CA PRO A 19 -1.91 -3.76 11.76
C PRO A 19 -0.89 -3.46 10.64
N CYS A 20 -1.33 -2.69 9.64
CA CYS A 20 -0.44 -2.23 8.57
C CYS A 20 0.70 -1.38 9.14
N ASN A 21 1.94 -1.84 8.92
CA ASN A 21 3.18 -1.16 9.33
C ASN A 21 3.82 -0.31 8.22
N GLY A 22 3.31 -0.39 6.98
CA GLY A 22 3.88 0.29 5.83
C GLY A 22 5.00 -0.49 5.12
N CYS A 23 4.97 -1.83 5.12
CA CYS A 23 5.92 -2.67 4.35
C CYS A 23 5.82 -2.46 2.83
N GLY A 24 4.65 -2.06 2.31
CA GLY A 24 4.43 -1.78 0.89
C GLY A 24 4.10 -2.98 0.01
N VAL A 25 4.20 -4.22 0.53
CA VAL A 25 4.04 -5.48 -0.23
C VAL A 25 2.69 -5.56 -0.96
N CYS A 26 1.58 -5.41 -0.25
CA CYS A 26 0.25 -5.52 -0.86
C CYS A 26 0.01 -4.41 -1.90
N CYS A 27 0.48 -3.18 -1.62
CA CYS A 27 0.35 -2.04 -2.51
C CYS A 27 1.23 -2.15 -3.77
N ALA A 28 2.35 -2.86 -3.70
CA ALA A 28 3.22 -3.13 -4.83
C ALA A 28 2.68 -4.26 -5.72
N LEU A 29 1.97 -5.23 -5.12
CA LEU A 29 1.40 -6.37 -5.85
C LEU A 29 0.11 -6.01 -6.60
N PHE A 30 -0.80 -5.29 -5.95
CA PHE A 30 -2.14 -5.00 -6.48
C PHE A 30 -2.68 -3.64 -6.02
N PRO A 31 -3.40 -2.91 -6.89
CA PRO A 31 -4.04 -1.67 -6.49
C PRO A 31 -5.32 -1.91 -5.70
N CYS A 32 -5.47 -1.16 -4.62
CA CYS A 32 -6.69 -1.11 -3.81
C CYS A 32 -7.87 -0.47 -4.57
N PRO A 33 -9.12 -0.66 -4.11
CA PRO A 33 -10.31 -0.08 -4.76
C PRO A 33 -10.22 1.44 -4.94
N LEU A 34 -9.60 2.13 -3.99
CA LEU A 34 -9.41 3.59 -4.06
C LEU A 34 -8.48 4.00 -5.21
N SER A 35 -7.38 3.26 -5.43
CA SER A 35 -6.48 3.49 -6.57
C SER A 35 -7.17 3.22 -7.90
N ARG A 36 -7.93 2.12 -8.00
CA ARG A 36 -8.69 1.79 -9.22
C ARG A 36 -9.70 2.87 -9.58
N LEU A 37 -10.37 3.43 -8.57
CA LEU A 37 -11.37 4.49 -8.75
C LEU A 37 -10.73 5.84 -9.09
N LEU A 38 -9.79 6.30 -8.28
CA LEU A 38 -9.27 7.68 -8.37
C LEU A 38 -8.11 7.83 -9.34
N LEU A 39 -7.30 6.79 -9.52
CA LEU A 39 -6.11 6.82 -10.37
C LEU A 39 -6.28 6.02 -11.67
N ARG A 40 -7.43 5.34 -11.84
CA ARG A 40 -7.74 4.45 -12.98
C ARG A 40 -6.68 3.37 -13.19
N HIS A 41 -5.93 3.03 -12.14
CA HIS A 41 -4.83 2.09 -12.19
C HIS A 41 -5.28 0.71 -11.68
N ARG A 42 -5.15 -0.32 -12.53
CA ARG A 42 -5.77 -1.64 -12.32
C ARG A 42 -4.78 -2.75 -12.00
N GLU A 43 -3.51 -2.61 -12.35
CA GLU A 43 -2.51 -3.67 -12.24
C GLU A 43 -1.13 -3.11 -11.95
N GLY A 44 -0.35 -3.84 -11.14
CA GLY A 44 1.00 -3.46 -10.75
C GLY A 44 1.04 -2.63 -9.46
N ALA A 45 2.19 -1.99 -9.25
CA ALA A 45 2.45 -1.19 -8.06
C ALA A 45 1.61 0.09 -8.06
N CYS A 46 0.89 0.32 -6.96
CA CYS A 46 0.01 1.47 -6.79
C CYS A 46 0.77 2.79 -7.01
N PRO A 47 0.30 3.71 -7.89
CA PRO A 47 0.97 4.97 -8.16
C PRO A 47 0.99 5.93 -6.95
N ALA A 48 0.11 5.69 -5.96
CA ALA A 48 0.09 6.42 -4.71
C ALA A 48 0.97 5.77 -3.62
N LEU A 49 1.73 4.72 -3.92
CA LEU A 49 2.69 4.13 -2.99
C LEU A 49 3.93 5.02 -2.90
N THR A 50 4.16 5.64 -1.75
CA THR A 50 5.25 6.61 -1.57
C THR A 50 6.16 6.18 -0.43
N TRP A 51 7.48 6.25 -0.64
CA TRP A 51 8.47 6.00 0.40
C TRP A 51 8.65 7.25 1.29
N GLN A 52 8.53 7.10 2.61
CA GLN A 52 8.71 8.18 3.57
C GLN A 52 9.19 7.66 4.93
N GLY A 53 10.40 8.08 5.35
CA GLY A 53 10.88 7.87 6.72
C GLY A 53 10.94 6.40 7.15
N GLY A 54 11.50 5.53 6.31
CA GLY A 54 11.69 4.11 6.64
C GLY A 54 10.46 3.23 6.42
N ARG A 55 9.39 3.75 5.79
CA ARG A 55 8.20 2.97 5.47
C ARG A 55 7.47 3.53 4.24
N TYR A 56 6.56 2.74 3.72
CA TYR A 56 5.63 3.18 2.68
C TYR A 56 4.37 3.82 3.26
N VAL A 57 3.92 4.90 2.62
CA VAL A 57 2.69 5.62 2.92
C VAL A 57 1.83 5.76 1.67
N CYS A 58 0.51 5.89 1.85
CA CYS A 58 -0.41 6.13 0.75
C CYS A 58 -0.52 7.64 0.46
N GLY A 59 -0.06 8.08 -0.71
CA GLY A 59 -0.14 9.46 -1.19
C GLY A 59 -1.58 10.00 -1.19
N LEU A 60 -2.57 9.16 -1.51
CA LEU A 60 -3.99 9.54 -1.42
C LEU A 60 -4.44 9.83 0.03
N VAL A 61 -3.70 9.37 1.05
CA VAL A 61 -3.97 9.65 2.46
C VAL A 61 -3.14 10.82 2.97
N VAL A 62 -1.82 10.80 2.75
CA VAL A 62 -0.88 11.77 3.37
C VAL A 62 -0.83 13.11 2.64
N ALA A 63 -1.01 13.12 1.32
CA ALA A 63 -0.95 14.32 0.48
C ALA A 63 -2.03 14.26 -0.61
N PRO A 64 -3.33 14.26 -0.24
CA PRO A 64 -4.41 14.09 -1.20
C PRO A 64 -4.50 15.26 -2.18
N THR A 65 -4.54 14.93 -3.47
CA THR A 65 -4.75 15.87 -4.58
C THR A 65 -6.05 15.56 -5.32
N GLY A 66 -6.54 16.52 -6.12
CA GLY A 66 -7.76 16.37 -6.90
C GLY A 66 -8.98 15.97 -6.05
N VAL A 67 -9.78 15.03 -6.54
CA VAL A 67 -11.00 14.54 -5.87
C VAL A 67 -10.70 13.92 -4.49
N ALA A 68 -9.53 13.33 -4.29
CA ALA A 68 -9.16 12.70 -3.02
C ALA A 68 -9.11 13.71 -1.86
N ARG A 69 -8.88 15.01 -2.13
CA ARG A 69 -8.87 16.08 -1.12
C ARG A 69 -10.24 16.26 -0.46
N TRP A 70 -11.32 16.03 -1.20
CA TRP A 70 -12.69 16.15 -0.70
C TRP A 70 -13.15 14.91 0.07
N LEU A 71 -12.43 13.80 -0.01
CA LEU A 71 -12.79 12.58 0.70
C LEU A 71 -12.25 12.62 2.15
N PRO A 72 -13.12 12.47 3.17
CA PRO A 72 -12.69 12.39 4.56
C PRO A 72 -11.59 11.35 4.77
N ARG A 73 -10.55 11.69 5.54
CA ARG A 73 -9.40 10.81 5.81
C ARG A 73 -9.83 9.43 6.33
N ARG A 74 -10.83 9.39 7.20
CA ARG A 74 -11.42 8.15 7.74
C ARG A 74 -11.96 7.21 6.65
N LEU A 75 -12.58 7.76 5.61
CA LEU A 75 -13.11 6.96 4.50
C LEU A 75 -11.98 6.43 3.63
N ARG A 76 -10.96 7.27 3.36
CA ARG A 76 -9.74 6.83 2.65
C ARG A 76 -9.07 5.67 3.37
N LEU A 77 -8.84 5.78 4.68
CA LEU A 77 -8.24 4.73 5.51
C LEU A 77 -9.06 3.42 5.47
N ARG A 78 -10.38 3.52 5.62
CA ARG A 78 -11.29 2.37 5.52
C ARG A 78 -11.21 1.69 4.16
N TRP A 79 -11.13 2.45 3.07
CA TRP A 79 -11.09 1.93 1.71
C TRP A 79 -9.76 1.25 1.36
N ILE A 80 -8.67 1.66 1.98
CA ILE A 80 -7.35 1.03 1.80
C ILE A 80 -7.09 -0.10 2.80
N GLY A 81 -8.03 -0.40 3.71
CA GLY A 81 -7.90 -1.47 4.70
C GLY A 81 -6.88 -1.21 5.81
N VAL A 82 -6.31 0.00 5.91
CA VAL A 82 -5.33 0.32 6.95
C VAL A 82 -6.00 0.32 8.32
N GLY A 83 -5.52 -0.54 9.21
CA GLY A 83 -6.05 -0.73 10.56
C GLY A 83 -7.07 -1.87 10.69
N CYS A 84 -7.42 -2.55 9.61
CA CYS A 84 -8.32 -3.72 9.63
C CYS A 84 -7.60 -5.06 9.83
N GLY A 85 -6.27 -5.03 9.97
CA GLY A 85 -5.41 -6.21 9.94
C GLY A 85 -4.91 -6.53 8.53
N CYS A 86 -3.70 -7.09 8.44
CA CYS A 86 -3.11 -7.54 7.19
C CYS A 86 -3.87 -8.78 6.67
N ASP A 87 -4.45 -8.67 5.48
CA ASP A 87 -5.12 -9.76 4.76
C ASP A 87 -4.29 -10.32 3.60
N CYS A 88 -3.07 -9.80 3.41
CA CYS A 88 -2.18 -10.21 2.34
C CYS A 88 -1.52 -11.56 2.67
N ASP A 89 -1.80 -12.55 1.84
CA ASP A 89 -1.28 -13.93 1.90
C ASP A 89 0.06 -14.12 1.18
N ALA A 90 0.59 -13.06 0.54
CA ALA A 90 1.86 -13.14 -0.17
C ALA A 90 3.00 -13.60 0.75
N GLU A 91 3.72 -14.63 0.30
CA GLU A 91 4.97 -15.09 0.87
C GLU A 91 6.12 -14.32 0.22
N ILE A 92 7.04 -13.81 1.04
CA ILE A 92 8.21 -13.05 0.57
C ILE A 92 9.37 -14.01 0.54
N ARG A 93 9.99 -14.13 -0.63
CA ARG A 93 11.28 -14.80 -0.78
C ARG A 93 12.28 -13.74 -1.20
N ASP A 94 13.22 -13.45 -0.30
CA ASP A 94 14.29 -12.49 -0.55
C ASP A 94 15.36 -13.18 -1.40
N ASP A 95 15.25 -13.01 -2.71
CA ASP A 95 16.27 -13.44 -3.65
C ASP A 95 17.37 -12.35 -3.64
N VAL A 96 18.27 -12.39 -2.64
CA VAL A 96 19.42 -11.48 -2.56
C VAL A 96 20.40 -11.82 -3.68
N LEU A 97 20.43 -10.99 -4.73
CA LEU A 97 21.47 -10.98 -5.76
C LEU A 97 22.66 -10.11 -5.33
#